data_AF-A0AAW7QEP8-F1
#
_entry.id   AF-A0AAW7QEP8-F1
#
_cell.length_a   1.000
_cell.length_b   1.000
_cell.length_c   1.000
_cell.angle_alpha   90.00
_cell.angle_beta   90.00
_cell.angle_gamma   90.00
#
_symmetry.space_group_name_H-M   'P 1'
#
loop_
_entity.id
_entity.type
_entity.pdbx_description
1 polymer ?
#
loop_
_entity_poly.entity_id
_entity_poly.type
_entity_poly.pdbx_seq_one_letter_code
_entity_poly.pdbx_strand_id
1 'polypeptide(L)'
;MTAFLSILGIEQEKLANHYQEISSYPKKRRLWLAKLLIADLILSLPSLLSWISINLILKHSLDGFVVSLSSWILIIFLNHFHYLTQVSLNSASNIIISMVEIIFIIFASNKVFLSIHWLPIALPINSILIGDWRQLTTLPLWIVGVTMLFICSIDFKTKR
;
A
#
# COMPACT_ATOMS: atom_id res chain seq x y z
N MET A 1 -5.46 -0.85 -8.57
CA MET A 1 -5.04 0.56 -8.77
C MET A 1 -3.58 0.76 -8.36
N THR A 2 -3.23 0.39 -7.13
CA THR A 2 -1.85 0.43 -6.56
C THR A 2 -0.81 -0.30 -7.42
N ALA A 3 -1.13 -1.48 -7.96
CA ALA A 3 -0.26 -2.18 -8.91
C ALA A 3 0.11 -1.32 -10.14
N PHE A 4 -0.88 -0.71 -10.81
CA PHE A 4 -0.65 0.17 -11.96
C PHE A 4 0.16 1.42 -11.59
N LEU A 5 -0.11 2.03 -10.43
CA LEU A 5 0.67 3.18 -9.95
C LEU A 5 2.14 2.83 -9.74
N SER A 6 2.42 1.67 -9.14
CA SER A 6 3.80 1.21 -8.95
C SER A 6 4.50 0.90 -10.27
N ILE A 7 3.80 0.30 -11.24
CA ILE A 7 4.31 0.02 -12.59
C ILE A 7 4.67 1.34 -13.27
N LEU A 8 3.72 2.26 -13.37
CA LEU A 8 3.91 3.56 -14.00
C LEU A 8 5.03 4.36 -13.32
N GLY A 9 5.05 4.40 -11.99
CA GLY A 9 6.07 5.14 -11.25
C GLY A 9 7.49 4.61 -11.46
N ILE A 10 7.65 3.29 -11.59
CA ILE A 10 8.95 2.67 -11.87
C ILE A 10 9.34 2.82 -13.35
N GLU A 11 8.41 2.65 -14.27
CA GLU A 11 8.66 2.81 -15.71
C GLU A 11 9.00 4.25 -16.09
N GLN A 12 8.26 5.22 -15.55
CA GLN A 12 8.57 6.65 -15.71
C GLN A 12 9.96 6.99 -15.19
N GLU A 13 10.37 6.42 -14.03
CA GLU A 13 11.71 6.65 -13.52
C GLU A 13 12.78 5.99 -14.39
N LYS A 14 12.54 4.77 -14.89
CA LYS A 14 13.48 4.11 -15.80
C LYS A 14 13.69 4.95 -17.06
N LEU A 15 12.62 5.51 -17.62
CA LEU A 15 12.68 6.41 -18.77
C LEU A 15 13.41 7.70 -18.40
N ALA A 16 13.05 8.37 -17.30
CA ALA A 16 13.71 9.60 -16.86
C ALA A 16 15.22 9.39 -16.60
N ASN A 17 15.61 8.28 -15.97
CA ASN A 17 17.00 7.95 -15.71
C ASN A 17 17.80 7.67 -16.98
N HIS A 18 17.15 7.14 -18.02
CA HIS A 18 17.78 6.97 -19.33
C HIS A 18 18.14 8.32 -19.97
N TYR A 19 17.42 9.39 -19.62
CA TYR A 19 17.64 10.74 -20.14
C TYR A 19 18.42 11.68 -19.19
N GLN A 20 18.39 11.46 -17.87
CA GLN A 20 18.88 12.42 -16.86
C GLN A 20 19.92 11.86 -15.87
N GLU A 21 20.45 10.65 -16.05
CA GLU A 21 21.55 10.09 -15.24
C GLU A 21 21.31 10.07 -13.70
N ILE A 22 20.05 10.10 -13.25
CA ILE A 22 19.63 10.14 -11.84
C ILE A 22 20.09 8.88 -11.05
N SER A 23 20.50 7.80 -11.72
CA SER A 23 21.10 6.63 -11.06
C SER A 23 22.34 6.98 -10.23
N SER A 24 23.03 8.06 -10.58
CA SER A 24 24.20 8.59 -9.88
C SER A 24 23.87 9.51 -8.70
N TYR A 25 22.58 9.80 -8.44
CA TYR A 25 22.20 10.79 -7.44
C TYR A 25 22.51 10.31 -6.01
N PRO A 26 23.33 11.04 -5.22
CA PRO A 26 23.81 10.57 -3.92
C PRO A 26 22.71 10.46 -2.85
N LYS A 27 21.50 10.97 -3.12
CA LYS A 27 20.33 10.90 -2.20
C LYS A 27 19.15 10.12 -2.78
N LYS A 28 19.38 9.16 -3.67
CA LYS A 28 18.34 8.32 -4.31
C LYS A 28 17.32 7.71 -3.34
N ARG A 29 17.78 7.17 -2.20
CA ARG A 29 16.88 6.63 -1.14
C ARG A 29 15.88 7.67 -0.64
N ARG A 30 16.34 8.90 -0.41
CA ARG A 30 15.49 10.00 0.07
C ARG A 30 14.47 10.42 -0.97
N LEU A 31 14.84 10.40 -2.25
CA LEU A 31 13.92 10.68 -3.36
C LEU A 31 12.80 9.63 -3.42
N TRP A 32 13.14 8.34 -3.35
CA TRP A 32 12.15 7.26 -3.36
C TRP A 32 11.21 7.30 -2.15
N LEU A 33 11.74 7.58 -0.96
CA LEU A 33 10.91 7.79 0.23
C LEU A 33 9.96 8.98 0.07
N ALA A 34 10.43 10.10 -0.48
CA ALA A 34 9.57 11.25 -0.74
C ALA A 34 8.47 10.93 -1.74
N LYS A 35 8.78 10.20 -2.82
CA LYS A 35 7.79 9.75 -3.82
C LYS A 35 6.73 8.84 -3.20
N LEU A 36 7.13 7.89 -2.37
CA LEU A 36 6.20 7.02 -1.64
C LEU A 36 5.27 7.83 -0.73
N LEU A 37 5.82 8.75 0.07
CA LEU A 37 5.02 9.60 0.97
C LEU A 37 4.01 10.47 0.21
N ILE A 38 4.42 11.04 -0.94
CA ILE A 38 3.51 11.82 -1.79
C ILE A 38 2.39 10.92 -2.34
N ALA A 39 2.73 9.71 -2.81
CA ALA A 39 1.74 8.76 -3.30
C ALA A 39 0.76 8.33 -2.19
N ASP A 40 1.25 8.06 -0.98
CA ASP A 40 0.43 7.74 0.18
C ASP A 40 -0.53 8.88 0.51
N LEU A 41 -0.06 10.13 0.49
CA LEU A 41 -0.90 11.29 0.74
C LEU A 41 -2.01 11.45 -0.33
N ILE A 42 -1.66 11.31 -1.61
CA ILE A 42 -2.61 11.43 -2.71
C ILE A 42 -3.66 10.31 -2.67
N LEU A 43 -3.23 9.08 -2.36
CA LEU A 43 -4.13 7.92 -2.31
C LEU A 43 -5.02 7.93 -1.06
N SER A 44 -4.54 8.48 0.04
CA SER A 44 -5.27 8.52 1.31
C SER A 44 -6.32 9.61 1.41
N LEU A 45 -6.02 10.80 0.88
CA LEU A 45 -6.87 11.98 1.04
C LEU A 45 -8.32 11.77 0.57
N PRO A 46 -8.58 11.22 -0.64
CA PRO A 46 -9.94 10.98 -1.08
C PRO A 46 -10.69 10.01 -0.17
N SER A 47 -10.04 8.90 0.24
CA SER A 47 -10.67 7.87 1.05
C SER A 47 -11.05 8.39 2.44
N LEU A 48 -10.12 9.08 3.11
CA LEU A 48 -10.35 9.65 4.43
C LEU A 48 -11.50 10.66 4.41
N LEU A 49 -11.49 11.58 3.44
CA LEU A 49 -12.50 12.62 3.31
C LEU A 49 -13.88 12.03 2.97
N SER A 50 -13.95 11.05 2.07
CA SER A 50 -15.21 10.40 1.70
C SER A 50 -15.86 9.70 2.89
N TRP A 51 -15.12 8.88 3.63
CA TRP A 51 -15.69 8.11 4.74
C TRP A 51 -16.10 8.99 5.92
N ILE A 52 -15.31 10.03 6.24
CA ILE A 52 -15.69 11.00 7.26
C ILE A 52 -16.98 11.74 6.85
N SER A 53 -17.08 12.18 5.59
CA SER A 53 -18.26 12.88 5.09
C SER A 53 -19.52 11.99 5.12
N ILE A 54 -19.40 10.74 4.67
CA ILE A 54 -20.49 9.76 4.70
C ILE A 54 -20.97 9.50 6.14
N ASN A 55 -20.03 9.37 7.08
CA ASN A 55 -20.36 9.15 8.49
C ASN A 55 -21.11 10.33 9.11
N LEU A 56 -20.72 11.57 8.76
CA LEU A 56 -21.41 12.78 9.20
C LEU A 56 -22.84 12.87 8.66
N ILE A 57 -23.08 12.42 7.42
CA ILE A 57 -24.39 12.46 6.77
C ILE A 57 -25.32 11.37 7.32
N LEU A 58 -24.83 10.15 7.51
CA LEU A 58 -25.67 8.98 7.78
C LEU A 58 -26.01 8.76 9.28
N LYS A 59 -25.51 9.58 10.21
CA LYS A 59 -25.80 9.50 11.66
C LYS A 59 -25.80 8.05 12.19
N HIS A 60 -24.68 7.35 11.97
CA HIS A 60 -24.28 6.08 12.59
C HIS A 60 -24.97 4.77 12.14
N SER A 61 -24.17 3.90 11.50
CA SER A 61 -24.33 2.43 11.65
C SER A 61 -22.98 1.69 11.65
N LEU A 62 -21.95 2.24 11.02
CA LEU A 62 -20.55 1.80 11.13
C LEU A 62 -19.73 2.91 11.80
N ASP A 63 -18.73 2.55 12.61
CA ASP A 63 -17.73 3.50 13.10
C ASP A 63 -16.94 4.05 11.91
N GLY A 64 -17.41 5.15 11.32
CA GLY A 64 -16.81 5.75 10.13
C GLY A 64 -15.33 6.08 10.32
N PHE A 65 -14.90 6.30 11.57
CA PHE A 65 -13.49 6.41 11.92
C PHE A 65 -12.72 5.09 11.67
N VAL A 66 -13.22 3.95 12.14
CA VAL A 66 -12.59 2.64 11.94
C VAL A 66 -12.56 2.29 10.46
N VAL A 67 -13.64 2.54 9.72
CA VAL A 67 -13.69 2.30 8.26
C VAL A 67 -12.68 3.17 7.52
N SER A 68 -12.63 4.46 7.87
CA SER A 68 -11.70 5.44 7.29
C SER A 68 -10.24 5.05 7.56
N LEU A 69 -9.90 4.78 8.83
CA LEU A 69 -8.56 4.37 9.26
C LEU A 69 -8.12 3.05 8.62
N SER A 70 -9.03 2.06 8.58
CA SER A 70 -8.75 0.74 7.98
C SER A 70 -8.54 0.84 6.47
N SER A 71 -9.39 1.60 5.77
CA SER A 71 -9.23 1.84 4.33
C SER A 71 -7.92 2.56 4.04
N TRP A 72 -7.61 3.58 4.83
CA TRP A 72 -6.40 4.37 4.68
C TRP A 72 -5.13 3.54 4.83
N ILE A 73 -5.03 2.79 5.93
CA ILE A 73 -3.83 2.02 6.23
C ILE A 73 -3.65 0.83 5.26
N LEU A 74 -4.75 0.24 4.78
CA LEU A 74 -4.73 -0.78 3.73
C LEU A 74 -4.14 -0.23 2.43
N ILE A 75 -4.62 0.94 1.98
CA ILE A 75 -4.15 1.59 0.75
C ILE A 75 -2.65 1.89 0.82
N ILE A 76 -2.16 2.41 1.95
CA ILE A 76 -0.72 2.66 2.17
C ILE A 76 0.07 1.35 2.08
N PHE A 77 -0.38 0.30 2.77
CA PHE A 77 0.29 -0.99 2.76
C PHE A 77 0.39 -1.56 1.34
N LEU A 78 -0.72 -1.55 0.60
CA LEU A 78 -0.76 -2.04 -0.77
C LEU A 78 0.13 -1.21 -1.70
N ASN A 79 0.15 0.11 -1.56
CA ASN A 79 1.04 0.98 -2.33
C ASN A 79 2.51 0.54 -2.18
N HIS A 80 2.98 0.41 -0.94
CA HIS A 80 4.34 -0.03 -0.66
C HIS A 80 4.63 -1.45 -1.14
N PHE A 81 3.68 -2.37 -0.94
CA PHE A 81 3.81 -3.76 -1.36
C PHE A 81 3.93 -3.89 -2.89
N HIS A 82 3.16 -3.12 -3.64
CA HIS A 82 3.25 -3.10 -5.10
C HIS A 82 4.53 -2.46 -5.61
N TYR A 83 5.04 -1.42 -4.95
CA TYR A 83 6.38 -0.89 -5.27
C TYR A 83 7.49 -1.92 -5.02
N LEU A 84 7.44 -2.65 -3.90
CA LEU A 84 8.37 -3.74 -3.61
C LEU A 84 8.32 -4.84 -4.66
N THR A 85 7.12 -5.33 -5.00
CA THR A 85 6.94 -6.41 -5.98
C THR A 85 7.33 -5.97 -7.39
N GLN A 86 7.02 -4.73 -7.79
CA GLN A 86 7.46 -4.19 -9.07
C GLN A 86 8.98 -4.15 -9.19
N VAL A 87 9.67 -3.68 -8.14
CA VAL A 87 11.14 -3.63 -8.14
C VAL A 87 11.75 -5.01 -8.03
N SER A 88 11.17 -5.92 -7.26
CA SER A 88 11.77 -7.24 -7.03
C SER A 88 11.51 -8.21 -8.18
N LEU A 89 10.36 -8.07 -8.84
CA LEU A 89 9.90 -8.94 -9.93
C LEU A 89 9.75 -8.13 -11.23
N ASN A 90 8.58 -8.18 -11.85
CA ASN A 90 8.22 -7.46 -13.08
C ASN A 90 6.72 -7.08 -13.07
N SER A 91 6.30 -6.29 -14.07
CA SER A 91 4.93 -5.78 -14.19
C SER A 91 3.89 -6.92 -14.28
N ALA A 92 4.19 -8.02 -14.97
CA ALA A 92 3.25 -9.14 -15.11
C ALA A 92 3.01 -9.85 -13.76
N SER A 93 4.07 -10.13 -13.00
CA SER A 93 3.97 -10.71 -11.66
C SER A 93 3.24 -9.79 -10.71
N ASN A 94 3.48 -8.48 -10.79
CA ASN A 94 2.79 -7.49 -9.97
C ASN A 94 1.27 -7.48 -10.22
N ILE A 95 0.85 -7.61 -11.48
CA ILE A 95 -0.57 -7.77 -11.85
C ILE A 95 -1.14 -9.08 -11.30
N ILE A 96 -0.46 -10.21 -11.46
CA ILE A 96 -0.93 -11.50 -10.94
C ILE A 96 -1.10 -11.44 -9.41
N ILE A 97 -0.13 -10.85 -8.70
CA ILE A 97 -0.18 -10.68 -7.25
C ILE A 97 -1.39 -9.80 -6.86
N SER A 98 -1.69 -8.74 -7.62
CA SER A 98 -2.87 -7.92 -7.38
C SER A 98 -4.19 -8.69 -7.56
N MET A 99 -4.24 -9.67 -8.46
CA MET A 99 -5.42 -10.55 -8.59
C MET A 99 -5.57 -11.46 -7.36
N VAL A 100 -4.47 -12.02 -6.85
CA VAL A 100 -4.46 -12.86 -5.64
C VAL A 100 -4.86 -12.03 -4.41
N GLU A 101 -4.36 -10.81 -4.29
CA GLU A 101 -4.73 -9.88 -3.24
C GLU A 101 -6.24 -9.61 -3.22
N ILE A 102 -6.86 -9.37 -4.38
CA ILE A 102 -8.31 -9.17 -4.48
C ILE A 102 -9.07 -10.39 -3.94
N ILE A 103 -8.61 -11.61 -4.25
CA ILE A 103 -9.21 -12.85 -3.71
C ILE A 103 -9.09 -12.86 -2.18
N PHE A 104 -7.94 -12.48 -1.62
CA PHE A 104 -7.78 -12.39 -0.17
C PHE A 104 -8.68 -11.36 0.49
N ILE A 105 -8.89 -10.20 -0.15
CA ILE A 105 -9.83 -9.18 0.33
C ILE A 105 -11.26 -9.74 0.34
N ILE A 106 -11.67 -10.46 -0.70
CA ILE A 106 -12.99 -11.10 -0.78
C ILE A 106 -13.16 -12.14 0.33
N PHE A 107 -12.17 -13.00 0.58
CA PHE A 107 -12.22 -13.97 1.66
C PHE A 107 -12.22 -13.33 3.05
N ALA A 108 -11.43 -12.29 3.26
CA ALA A 108 -11.46 -11.52 4.50
C ALA A 108 -12.85 -10.90 4.73
N SER A 109 -13.45 -10.33 3.68
CA SER A 109 -14.80 -9.71 3.72
C SER A 109 -15.89 -10.74 4.05
N ASN A 110 -15.68 -12.00 3.67
CA ASN A 110 -16.54 -13.13 4.01
C ASN A 110 -16.19 -13.79 5.36
N LYS A 111 -15.46 -13.09 6.24
CA LYS A 111 -15.11 -13.55 7.60
C LYS A 111 -14.21 -14.78 7.65
N VAL A 112 -13.66 -15.25 6.53
CA VAL A 112 -12.80 -16.44 6.47
C VAL A 112 -11.52 -16.25 7.27
N PHE A 113 -11.03 -15.01 7.38
CA PHE A 113 -9.73 -14.69 7.97
C PHE A 113 -9.80 -13.98 9.33
N LEU A 114 -10.94 -14.00 10.04
CA LEU A 114 -11.10 -13.26 11.30
C LEU A 114 -10.08 -13.63 12.39
N SER A 115 -9.63 -14.88 12.44
CA SER A 115 -8.62 -15.37 13.39
C SER A 115 -7.19 -15.28 12.88
N ILE A 116 -6.99 -14.85 11.63
CA ILE A 116 -5.68 -14.80 10.97
C ILE A 116 -5.07 -13.41 11.16
N HIS A 117 -4.00 -13.36 11.96
CA HIS A 117 -3.31 -12.11 12.32
C HIS A 117 -1.97 -11.90 11.60
N TRP A 118 -1.48 -12.93 10.91
CA TRP A 118 -0.19 -12.88 10.19
C TRP A 118 -0.34 -12.46 8.73
N LEU A 119 -1.57 -12.39 8.20
CA LEU A 119 -1.86 -11.98 6.83
C LEU A 119 -2.21 -10.48 6.79
N PRO A 120 -1.29 -9.58 6.38
CA PRO A 120 -1.48 -8.14 6.58
C PRO A 120 -2.66 -7.57 5.79
N ILE A 121 -2.94 -8.10 4.60
CA ILE A 121 -4.05 -7.67 3.74
C ILE A 121 -5.41 -7.90 4.43
N ALA A 122 -5.53 -8.93 5.26
CA ALA A 122 -6.78 -9.27 5.94
C ALA A 122 -7.05 -8.38 7.16
N LEU A 123 -6.00 -7.86 7.82
CA LEU A 123 -6.13 -7.11 9.08
C LEU A 123 -7.05 -5.88 8.96
N PRO A 124 -6.95 -5.01 7.92
CA PRO A 124 -7.85 -3.87 7.79
C PRO A 124 -9.29 -4.24 7.43
N ILE A 125 -9.49 -5.37 6.77
CA ILE A 125 -10.85 -5.85 6.47
C ILE A 125 -11.49 -6.41 7.75
N ASN A 126 -10.72 -7.16 8.53
CA ASN A 126 -11.18 -7.70 9.80
C ASN A 126 -11.49 -6.59 10.83
N SER A 127 -10.70 -5.50 10.89
CA SER A 127 -11.01 -4.34 11.75
C SER A 127 -12.32 -3.66 11.35
N ILE A 128 -12.65 -3.58 10.05
CA ILE A 128 -13.94 -3.07 9.58
C ILE A 128 -15.08 -3.99 10.03
N LEU A 129 -14.91 -5.31 9.91
CA LEU A 129 -15.96 -6.28 10.22
C LEU A 129 -16.24 -6.40 11.73
N ILE A 130 -15.20 -6.27 12.56
CA ILE A 130 -15.30 -6.37 14.02
C ILE A 130 -15.60 -5.01 14.65
N GLY A 131 -15.22 -3.90 13.99
CA GLY A 131 -15.27 -2.56 14.56
C GLY A 131 -14.14 -2.26 15.54
N ASP A 132 -13.08 -3.07 15.58
CA ASP A 132 -11.95 -2.89 16.49
C ASP A 132 -10.67 -2.48 15.74
N TRP A 133 -10.20 -1.26 16.01
CA TRP A 133 -8.98 -0.72 15.43
C TRP A 133 -7.70 -1.39 15.94
N ARG A 134 -7.75 -2.16 17.04
CA ARG A 134 -6.58 -2.84 17.60
C ARG A 134 -5.92 -3.79 16.62
N GLN A 135 -6.69 -4.37 15.70
CA GLN A 135 -6.15 -5.24 14.66
C GLN A 135 -5.20 -4.53 13.69
N LEU A 136 -5.28 -3.20 13.60
CA LEU A 136 -4.41 -2.39 12.75
C LEU A 136 -3.03 -2.14 13.37
N THR A 137 -2.84 -2.40 14.66
CA THR A 137 -1.62 -2.02 15.40
C THR A 137 -0.34 -2.66 14.87
N THR A 138 -0.44 -3.84 14.24
CA THR A 138 0.69 -4.54 13.64
C THR A 138 0.99 -4.11 12.21
N LEU A 139 0.04 -3.46 11.51
CA LEU A 139 0.21 -3.05 10.10
C LEU A 139 1.31 -2.01 9.88
N PRO A 140 1.52 -1.01 10.76
CA PRO A 140 2.66 -0.09 10.64
C PRO A 140 4.02 -0.81 10.57
N LEU A 141 4.19 -1.91 11.32
CA LEU A 141 5.42 -2.69 11.28
C LEU A 141 5.60 -3.38 9.92
N TRP A 142 4.51 -3.92 9.35
CA TRP A 142 4.52 -4.49 8.01
C TRP A 142 4.84 -3.46 6.94
N ILE A 143 4.25 -2.26 7.03
CA ILE A 143 4.54 -1.15 6.11
C ILE A 143 6.03 -0.82 6.17
N VAL A 144 6.58 -0.55 7.37
CA VAL A 144 8.01 -0.24 7.54
C VAL A 144 8.89 -1.37 7.00
N GLY A 145 8.56 -2.63 7.27
CA GLY A 145 9.29 -3.79 6.76
C GLY A 145 9.32 -3.84 5.23
N VAL A 146 8.16 -3.67 4.59
CA VAL A 146 8.03 -3.62 3.12
C VAL A 146 8.80 -2.43 2.53
N THR A 147 8.72 -1.25 3.15
CA THR A 147 9.46 -0.06 2.70
C THR A 147 10.97 -0.26 2.77
N MET A 148 11.47 -0.88 3.85
CA MET A 148 12.90 -1.19 4.00
C MET A 148 13.36 -2.18 2.93
N LEU A 149 12.61 -3.27 2.72
CA LEU A 149 12.90 -4.23 1.66
C LEU A 149 12.90 -3.56 0.28
N PHE A 150 11.96 -2.67 0.02
CA PHE A 150 11.87 -1.93 -1.24
C PHE A 150 13.13 -1.08 -1.48
N ILE A 151 13.56 -0.31 -0.49
CA ILE A 151 14.79 0.49 -0.57
C ILE A 151 16.00 -0.42 -0.85
N CYS A 152 16.14 -1.52 -0.11
CA CYS A 152 17.24 -2.46 -0.30
C CYS A 152 17.25 -3.07 -1.72
N SER A 153 16.07 -3.45 -2.24
CA SER A 153 15.92 -3.98 -3.60
C SER A 153 16.31 -2.95 -4.66
N ILE A 154 15.96 -1.67 -4.46
CA ILE A 154 16.35 -0.58 -5.35
C ILE A 154 17.86 -0.37 -5.37
N ASP A 155 18.52 -0.42 -4.21
CA ASP A 155 19.96 -0.23 -4.10
C ASP A 155 20.72 -1.40 -4.74
N PHE A 156 20.26 -2.64 -4.54
CA PHE A 156 20.84 -3.83 -5.15
C PHE A 156 20.76 -3.79 -6.69
N LYS A 157 19.60 -3.44 -7.25
CA LYS A 157 19.41 -3.38 -8.72
C LYS A 157 20.25 -2.31 -9.41
N THR A 158 20.73 -1.28 -8.71
CA THR A 158 21.61 -0.27 -9.30
C THR A 158 23.11 -0.52 -9.17
N LYS A 159 23.51 -1.47 -8.32
CA LYS A 159 24.92 -1.89 -8.25
C LYS A 159 25.31 -2.91 -9.31
N ARG A 160 24.32 -3.50 -9.99
CA ARG A 160 24.47 -4.46 -11.09
C ARG A 160 24.31 -3.74 -12.42
#